data_AF-A0A5E4I509-F1
#
_entry.id   AF-A0A5E4I509-F1
#
_cell.length_a   1.000
_cell.length_b   1.000
_cell.length_c   1.000
_cell.angle_alpha   90.00
_cell.angle_beta   90.00
_cell.angle_gamma   90.00
#
_symmetry.space_group_name_H-M   'P 1'
#
loop_
_entity.id
_entity.type
_entity.pdbx_description
1 polymer ?
#
loop_
_entity_poly.entity_id
_entity_poly.type
_entity_poly.pdbx_seq_one_letter_code
_entity_poly.pdbx_strand_id
1 'polypeptide(L)'
;MLWPYVVAGAVLALILILINLPVLPVAIGIYLPFTLSVPIFLGGGIRHMTDVVLKKKYGSAEEEELSDWELAIKQTGVTPKEKAIRTGLLFTAGLVAGEALMGVIVAVLIVTGIQLAIFKTAPWWPGLLVFVYIGILLAYIPIREIIFTKKTLK
;
A
#
# COMPACT_ATOMS: atom_id res chain seq x y z
N MET A 1 5.28 -33.49 7.28
CA MET A 1 6.11 -33.02 6.14
C MET A 1 5.38 -31.89 5.45
N LEU A 2 6.03 -30.77 5.16
CA LEU A 2 5.39 -29.54 4.64
C LEU A 2 5.17 -29.55 3.11
N TRP A 3 5.95 -30.35 2.40
CA TRP A 3 5.97 -30.42 0.93
C TRP A 3 4.63 -30.73 0.24
N PRO A 4 3.77 -31.64 0.76
CA PRO A 4 2.47 -31.90 0.13
C PRO A 4 1.58 -30.66 0.03
N TYR A 5 1.63 -29.76 1.03
CA TYR A 5 0.84 -28.53 1.03
C TYR A 5 1.37 -27.49 0.03
N VAL A 6 2.70 -27.42 -0.13
CA VAL A 6 3.33 -26.55 -1.13
C VAL A 6 2.95 -26.98 -2.54
N VAL A 7 2.99 -28.29 -2.82
CA VAL A 7 2.59 -28.85 -4.11
C VAL A 7 1.10 -28.62 -4.38
N ALA A 8 0.24 -28.84 -3.39
CA ALA A 8 -1.19 -28.56 -3.51
C ALA A 8 -1.46 -27.07 -3.81
N GLY A 9 -0.76 -26.16 -3.14
CA GLY A 9 -0.85 -24.73 -3.39
C GLY A 9 -0.36 -24.34 -4.79
N ALA A 10 0.72 -24.97 -5.29
CA ALA A 10 1.23 -24.73 -6.64
C ALA A 10 0.24 -25.20 -7.73
N VAL A 11 -0.42 -26.35 -7.53
CA VAL A 11 -1.47 -26.83 -8.43
C VAL A 11 -2.68 -25.90 -8.42
N LEU A 12 -3.12 -25.46 -7.24
CA LEU A 12 -4.20 -24.47 -7.11
C LEU A 12 -3.85 -23.16 -7.83
N ALA A 13 -2.63 -22.64 -7.62
CA ALA A 13 -2.15 -21.44 -8.28
C ALA A 13 -2.17 -21.59 -9.80
N LEU A 14 -1.75 -22.74 -10.33
CA LEU A 14 -1.78 -23.03 -11.75
C LEU A 14 -3.21 -23.03 -12.31
N ILE A 15 -4.16 -23.64 -11.61
CA ILE A 15 -5.58 -23.61 -11.99
C ILE A 15 -6.11 -22.17 -12.01
N LEU A 16 -5.81 -21.37 -10.99
CA LEU A 16 -6.24 -19.97 -10.91
C LEU A 16 -5.65 -19.13 -12.05
N ILE A 17 -4.37 -19.31 -12.37
CA ILE A 17 -3.70 -18.65 -13.49
C ILE A 17 -4.38 -19.01 -14.82
N LEU A 18 -4.74 -20.29 -15.03
CA LEU A 18 -5.44 -20.74 -16.24
C LEU A 18 -6.81 -20.08 -16.42
N ILE A 19 -7.47 -19.68 -15.34
CA ILE A 19 -8.78 -19.00 -15.35
C ILE A 19 -8.63 -17.47 -15.42
N ASN A 20 -7.40 -16.94 -15.57
CA ASN A 20 -7.09 -15.51 -15.47
C ASN A 20 -7.51 -14.88 -14.13
N LEU A 21 -7.50 -15.67 -13.05
CA LEU A 21 -7.74 -15.15 -11.70
C LEU A 21 -6.41 -14.82 -11.01
N PRO A 22 -6.30 -13.65 -10.37
CA PRO A 22 -5.09 -13.30 -9.64
C PRO A 22 -4.96 -14.17 -8.39
N VAL A 23 -3.88 -14.95 -8.32
CA VAL A 23 -3.64 -15.93 -7.23
C VAL A 23 -3.42 -15.25 -5.88
N LEU A 24 -2.76 -14.09 -5.88
CA LEU A 24 -2.37 -13.37 -4.66
C LEU A 24 -3.58 -12.93 -3.82
N PRO A 25 -4.60 -12.22 -4.36
CA PRO A 25 -5.82 -11.90 -3.61
C PRO A 25 -6.55 -13.12 -3.06
N VAL A 26 -6.59 -14.22 -3.80
CA VAL A 26 -7.25 -15.46 -3.36
C VAL A 26 -6.50 -16.07 -2.17
N ALA A 27 -5.17 -16.16 -2.27
CA ALA A 27 -4.34 -16.65 -1.17
C ALA A 27 -4.54 -15.77 0.08
N ILE A 28 -4.33 -14.46 -0.06
CA ILE A 28 -4.48 -13.49 1.03
C ILE A 28 -5.89 -13.59 1.65
N GLY A 29 -6.95 -13.65 0.85
CA GLY A 29 -8.32 -13.73 1.34
C GLY A 29 -8.63 -14.99 2.18
N ILE A 30 -7.96 -16.12 1.91
CA ILE A 30 -8.21 -17.39 2.60
C ILE A 30 -7.37 -17.50 3.88
N TYR A 31 -6.12 -17.04 3.87
CA TYR A 31 -5.21 -17.25 5.01
C TYR A 31 -5.18 -16.07 5.99
N LEU A 32 -5.48 -14.85 5.55
CA LEU A 32 -5.29 -13.66 6.36
C LEU A 32 -6.46 -13.51 7.35
N PRO A 33 -6.20 -13.34 8.67
CA PRO A 33 -7.27 -13.11 9.64
C PRO A 33 -8.06 -11.83 9.33
N PHE A 34 -9.33 -11.81 9.75
CA PHE A 34 -10.23 -10.67 9.53
C PHE A 34 -9.63 -9.35 10.04
N THR A 35 -8.93 -9.37 11.18
CA THR A 35 -8.26 -8.21 11.77
C THR A 35 -7.23 -7.57 10.85
N LEU A 36 -6.54 -8.34 10.00
CA LEU A 36 -5.59 -7.82 9.00
C LEU A 36 -6.28 -7.45 7.68
N SER A 37 -7.40 -8.11 7.37
CA SER A 37 -8.18 -7.82 6.16
C SER A 37 -8.87 -6.46 6.23
N VAL A 38 -9.36 -6.05 7.41
CA VAL A 38 -10.02 -4.75 7.61
C VAL A 38 -9.15 -3.54 7.22
N PRO A 39 -7.91 -3.38 7.73
CA PRO A 39 -7.06 -2.26 7.35
C PRO A 39 -6.66 -2.28 5.87
N ILE A 40 -6.46 -3.47 5.28
CA ILE A 40 -6.20 -3.61 3.83
C ILE A 40 -7.40 -3.12 3.02
N PHE A 41 -8.61 -3.54 3.41
CA PHE A 41 -9.85 -3.12 2.77
C PHE A 41 -10.06 -1.60 2.88
N LEU A 42 -9.86 -1.04 4.08
CA LEU A 42 -9.96 0.41 4.31
C LEU A 42 -8.92 1.20 3.50
N GLY A 43 -7.68 0.71 3.42
CA GLY A 43 -6.64 1.30 2.56
C GLY A 43 -7.04 1.29 1.08
N GLY A 44 -7.60 0.18 0.59
CA GLY A 44 -8.17 0.07 -0.75
C GLY A 44 -9.33 1.06 -0.99
N GLY A 45 -10.19 1.24 0.01
CA GLY A 45 -11.27 2.23 -0.02
C GLY A 45 -10.75 3.67 -0.14
N ILE A 46 -9.71 4.03 0.62
CA ILE A 46 -9.07 5.36 0.54
C ILE A 46 -8.46 5.59 -0.84
N ARG A 47 -7.80 4.58 -1.42
CA ARG A 47 -7.26 4.65 -2.80
C ARG A 47 -8.39 4.91 -3.80
N HIS A 48 -9.47 4.13 -3.74
CA HIS A 48 -10.61 4.31 -4.63
C HIS A 48 -11.22 5.72 -4.51
N MET A 49 -11.43 6.21 -3.29
CA MET A 49 -11.91 7.59 -3.06
C MET A 49 -10.98 8.63 -3.66
N THR A 50 -9.66 8.46 -3.49
CA THR A 50 -8.64 9.37 -4.03
C THR A 50 -8.68 9.36 -5.56
N ASP A 51 -8.78 8.19 -6.18
CA ASP A 51 -8.89 8.02 -7.64
C ASP A 51 -10.15 8.68 -8.21
N VAL A 52 -11.30 8.57 -7.53
CA VAL A 52 -12.53 9.25 -7.92
C VAL A 52 -12.36 10.77 -7.88
N VAL A 53 -11.71 11.31 -6.84
CA VAL A 53 -11.42 12.75 -6.72
C VAL A 53 -10.46 13.21 -7.83
N LEU A 54 -9.45 12.40 -8.15
CA LEU A 54 -8.51 12.63 -9.26
C LEU A 54 -9.23 12.69 -10.61
N LYS A 55 -10.06 11.68 -10.94
CA LYS A 55 -10.82 11.61 -12.20
C LYS A 55 -11.74 12.83 -12.37
N LYS A 56 -12.42 13.26 -11.30
CA LYS A 56 -13.34 14.42 -11.34
C LYS A 56 -12.62 15.75 -11.61
N LYS A 57 -11.36 15.91 -11.19
CA LYS A 57 -10.60 17.16 -11.35
C LYS A 57 -9.85 17.29 -12.69
N TYR A 58 -9.45 16.18 -13.30
CA TYR A 58 -8.62 16.18 -14.51
C TYR A 58 -9.32 15.69 -15.78
N GLY A 59 -10.55 15.17 -15.66
CA GLY A 59 -11.30 14.64 -16.80
C GLY A 59 -10.73 13.31 -17.33
N SER A 60 -11.51 12.66 -18.18
CA SER A 60 -11.19 11.38 -18.83
C SER A 60 -10.14 11.58 -19.94
N ALA A 61 -8.91 11.96 -19.58
CA ALA A 61 -7.81 11.85 -20.54
C ALA A 61 -7.52 10.35 -20.73
N GLU A 62 -7.72 9.89 -21.97
CA GLU A 62 -7.63 8.52 -22.47
C GLU A 62 -6.62 7.67 -21.70
N GLU A 63 -7.16 6.67 -21.00
CA GLU A 63 -6.41 5.80 -20.09
C GLU A 63 -5.71 4.71 -20.92
N GLU A 64 -4.42 4.88 -21.21
CA GLU A 64 -3.53 3.73 -21.11
C GLU A 64 -3.46 3.39 -19.61
N GLU A 65 -4.11 2.30 -19.20
CA GLU A 65 -3.89 1.68 -17.88
C GLU A 65 -2.45 1.16 -17.83
N LEU A 66 -1.51 2.08 -17.73
CA LEU A 66 -0.11 1.79 -17.51
C LEU A 66 0.00 1.18 -16.10
N SER A 67 0.69 0.05 -15.99
CA SER A 67 0.80 -0.68 -14.72
C SER A 67 1.41 0.19 -13.62
N ASP A 68 0.98 0.00 -12.36
CA ASP A 68 1.52 0.71 -11.18
C ASP A 68 3.06 0.66 -11.13
N TRP A 69 3.66 -0.39 -11.69
CA TRP A 69 5.10 -0.57 -11.82
C TRP A 69 5.74 0.33 -12.88
N GLU A 70 5.23 0.39 -14.12
CA GLU A 70 5.87 1.25 -15.12
C GLU A 70 5.61 2.74 -14.79
N LEU A 71 4.52 3.06 -14.07
CA LEU A 71 4.27 4.42 -13.54
C LEU A 71 5.36 4.84 -12.55
N ALA A 72 5.88 3.92 -11.74
CA ALA A 72 6.92 4.24 -10.76
C ALA A 72 8.26 4.62 -11.42
N ILE A 73 8.54 4.06 -12.61
CA ILE A 73 9.82 4.12 -13.31
C ILE A 73 9.86 5.24 -14.38
N LYS A 74 8.71 5.67 -14.91
CA LYS A 74 8.63 6.73 -15.93
C LYS A 74 9.08 8.10 -15.37
N GLN A 75 10.12 8.69 -15.97
CA GLN A 75 10.75 9.93 -15.48
C GLN A 75 10.32 11.21 -16.21
N THR A 76 9.83 11.12 -17.46
CA THR A 76 9.50 12.27 -18.32
C THR A 76 8.11 12.13 -18.96
N GLY A 77 7.42 13.27 -19.18
CA GLY A 77 6.09 13.31 -19.83
C GLY A 77 4.92 12.84 -18.96
N VAL A 78 5.07 12.85 -17.64
CA VAL A 78 4.09 12.30 -16.69
C VAL A 78 2.93 13.29 -16.48
N THR A 79 1.69 12.83 -16.63
CA THR A 79 0.51 13.67 -16.39
C THR A 79 0.40 14.03 -14.88
N PRO A 80 -0.27 15.14 -14.52
CA PRO A 80 -0.47 15.49 -13.11
C PRO A 80 -1.14 14.38 -12.28
N LYS A 81 -1.97 13.53 -12.92
CA LYS A 81 -2.63 12.36 -12.30
C LYS A 81 -1.62 11.27 -11.99
N GLU A 82 -0.81 10.86 -12.97
CA GLU A 82 0.22 9.84 -12.81
C GLU A 82 1.27 10.26 -11.76
N LYS A 83 1.63 11.55 -11.72
CA LYS A 83 2.55 12.09 -10.70
C LYS A 83 1.99 11.91 -9.28
N ALA A 84 0.70 12.18 -9.08
CA ALA A 84 0.05 12.02 -7.78
C ALA A 84 -0.02 10.55 -7.33
N ILE A 85 -0.37 9.64 -8.24
CA ILE A 85 -0.40 8.19 -7.98
C ILE A 85 0.98 7.69 -7.60
N ARG A 86 2.01 8.06 -8.36
CA ARG A 86 3.41 7.70 -8.07
C ARG A 86 3.86 8.23 -6.72
N THR A 87 3.52 9.47 -6.35
CA THR A 87 3.85 10.02 -5.02
C THR A 87 3.19 9.21 -3.90
N GLY A 88 1.93 8.81 -4.07
CA GLY A 88 1.24 7.91 -3.14
C GLY A 88 1.93 6.56 -3.01
N LEU A 89 2.29 5.94 -4.14
CA LEU A 89 3.02 4.67 -4.18
C LEU A 89 4.38 4.77 -3.46
N LEU A 90 5.18 5.79 -3.77
CA LEU A 90 6.47 6.04 -3.11
C LEU A 90 6.32 6.28 -1.61
N PHE A 91 5.28 6.99 -1.18
CA PHE A 91 4.98 7.19 0.23
C PHE A 91 4.69 5.85 0.94
N THR A 92 3.81 5.01 0.37
CA THR A 92 3.51 3.69 0.95
C THR A 92 4.72 2.77 0.97
N ALA A 93 5.49 2.71 -0.11
CA ALA A 93 6.71 1.91 -0.19
C ALA A 93 7.75 2.36 0.84
N GLY A 94 7.89 3.69 1.04
CA GLY A 94 8.74 4.26 2.07
C GLY A 94 8.30 3.89 3.49
N LEU A 95 7.00 3.86 3.77
CA LEU A 95 6.47 3.41 5.07
C LEU A 95 6.80 1.92 5.34
N VAL A 96 6.61 1.04 4.34
CA VAL A 96 6.92 -0.39 4.46
C VAL A 96 8.43 -0.62 4.64
N ALA A 97 9.25 0.08 3.87
CA ALA A 97 10.71 0.01 4.02
C ALA A 97 11.18 0.52 5.39
N GLY A 98 10.56 1.59 5.90
CA GLY A 98 10.83 2.13 7.22
C GLY A 98 10.48 1.16 8.35
N GLU A 99 9.37 0.43 8.24
CA GLU A 99 9.00 -0.63 9.18
C GLU A 99 10.07 -1.74 9.20
N ALA A 100 10.47 -2.24 8.03
CA ALA A 100 11.47 -3.30 7.92
C ALA A 100 12.82 -2.86 8.50
N LEU A 101 13.28 -1.65 8.19
CA LEU A 101 14.52 -1.09 8.73
C LEU A 101 14.47 -0.95 10.26
N MET A 102 13.36 -0.42 10.79
CA MET A 102 13.17 -0.27 12.23
C MET A 102 13.13 -1.64 12.93
N GLY A 103 12.53 -2.67 12.31
CA GLY A 103 12.54 -4.03 12.83
C GLY A 103 13.94 -4.59 13.04
N VAL A 104 14.86 -4.33 12.09
CA VAL A 104 16.28 -4.71 12.21
C VAL A 104 16.95 -3.94 13.37
N ILE A 105 16.73 -2.63 13.45
CA ILE A 105 17.29 -1.80 14.53
C ILE A 105 16.82 -2.28 15.91
N VAL A 106 15.51 -2.53 16.05
CA VAL A 106 14.92 -3.02 17.31
C VAL A 106 15.48 -4.40 17.66
N ALA A 107 15.66 -5.30 16.69
CA ALA A 107 16.26 -6.61 16.95
C ALA A 107 17.68 -6.49 17.54
N VAL A 108 18.52 -5.60 17.00
CA VAL A 108 19.86 -5.35 17.54
C VAL A 108 19.80 -4.80 18.97
N LEU A 109 18.94 -3.82 19.23
CA LEU A 109 18.79 -3.21 20.56
C LEU A 109 18.35 -4.24 21.61
N ILE A 110 17.43 -5.14 21.25
CA ILE A 110 16.98 -6.24 22.12
C ILE A 110 18.15 -7.19 22.43
N VAL A 111 18.97 -7.55 21.44
CA VAL A 111 20.15 -8.41 21.63
C VAL A 111 21.18 -7.77 22.57
N THR A 112 21.34 -6.44 22.53
CA THR A 112 22.22 -5.70 23.45
C THR A 112 21.65 -5.49 24.86
N GLY A 113 20.44 -6.03 25.14
CA GLY A 113 19.81 -5.96 26.45
C GLY A 113 18.99 -4.69 26.71
N ILE A 114 18.74 -3.86 25.69
CA ILE A 114 17.92 -2.66 25.81
C ILE A 114 16.45 -3.03 25.57
N GLN A 115 15.64 -2.94 26.63
CA GLN A 115 14.19 -3.17 26.54
C GLN A 115 13.48 -1.86 26.19
N LEU A 116 13.02 -1.76 24.93
CA LEU A 116 12.26 -0.61 24.43
C LEU A 116 10.75 -0.69 24.73
N ALA A 117 10.28 -1.82 25.28
CA ALA A 117 8.87 -2.04 25.55
C ALA A 117 8.39 -1.19 26.75
N ILE A 118 7.61 -0.15 26.47
CA ILE A 118 7.05 0.75 27.48
C ILE A 118 5.83 0.13 28.18
N PHE A 119 5.04 -0.67 27.46
CA PHE A 119 3.80 -1.27 27.95
C PHE A 119 3.90 -2.79 27.98
N LYS A 120 3.39 -3.41 29.05
CA LYS A 120 3.30 -4.89 29.17
C LYS A 120 2.25 -5.50 28.24
N THR A 121 1.17 -4.77 27.98
CA THR A 121 0.12 -5.13 27.03
C THR A 121 0.02 -4.02 26.00
N ALA A 122 0.08 -4.37 24.72
CA ALA A 122 -0.04 -3.40 23.63
C ALA A 122 -1.47 -2.82 23.61
N PRO A 123 -1.66 -1.52 23.88
CA PRO A 123 -2.97 -0.90 23.79
C PRO A 123 -3.40 -0.80 22.31
N TRP A 124 -4.70 -0.95 22.06
CA TRP A 124 -5.27 -0.93 20.69
C TRP A 124 -5.40 0.49 20.10
N TRP A 125 -5.62 1.50 20.96
CA TRP A 125 -5.94 2.86 20.53
C TRP A 125 -4.81 3.62 19.81
N PRO A 126 -3.50 3.46 20.13
CA PRO A 126 -2.45 4.16 19.37
C PRO A 126 -2.36 3.64 17.94
N GLY A 127 -2.56 2.33 17.73
CA GLY A 127 -2.60 1.73 16.40
C GLY A 127 -3.74 2.31 15.56
N LEU A 128 -4.92 2.49 16.16
CA LEU A 128 -6.06 3.11 15.50
C LEU A 128 -5.77 4.58 15.11
N LEU A 129 -5.17 5.36 16.03
CA LEU A 129 -4.84 6.76 15.78
C LEU A 129 -3.83 6.89 14.63
N VAL A 130 -2.75 6.10 14.68
CA VAL A 130 -1.74 6.07 13.61
C VAL A 130 -2.35 5.61 12.30
N PHE A 131 -3.23 4.61 12.31
CA PHE A 131 -3.92 4.15 11.12
C PHE A 131 -4.77 5.25 10.47
N VAL A 132 -5.59 5.96 11.25
CA VAL A 132 -6.39 7.08 10.75
C VAL A 132 -5.49 8.21 10.23
N TYR A 133 -4.42 8.53 10.94
CA TYR A 133 -3.45 9.54 10.53
C TYR A 133 -2.79 9.20 9.19
N ILE A 134 -2.28 7.97 9.03
CA ILE A 134 -1.68 7.49 7.78
C ILE A 134 -2.72 7.45 6.66
N GLY A 135 -3.95 7.02 6.95
CA GLY A 135 -5.05 7.01 5.97
C GLY A 135 -5.37 8.41 5.44
N ILE A 136 -5.38 9.42 6.31
CA ILE A 136 -5.56 10.83 5.91
C ILE A 136 -4.36 11.30 5.07
N LEU A 137 -3.12 10.97 5.47
CA LEU A 137 -1.93 11.33 4.69
C LEU A 137 -1.91 10.69 3.31
N LEU A 138 -2.36 9.44 3.19
CA LEU A 138 -2.48 8.72 1.94
C LEU A 138 -3.42 9.40 0.95
N ALA A 139 -4.52 9.99 1.41
CA ALA A 139 -5.39 10.80 0.56
C ALA A 139 -4.81 12.20 0.31
N TYR A 140 -4.25 12.84 1.35
CA TYR A 140 -3.80 14.22 1.31
C TYR A 140 -2.56 14.43 0.42
N ILE A 141 -1.55 13.56 0.51
CA ILE A 141 -0.28 13.73 -0.20
C ILE A 141 -0.47 13.71 -1.74
N PRO A 142 -1.17 12.73 -2.35
CA PRO A 142 -1.47 12.74 -3.78
C PRO A 142 -2.29 13.96 -4.20
N ILE A 143 -3.29 14.34 -3.40
CA ILE A 143 -4.17 15.49 -3.70
C ILE A 143 -3.42 16.82 -3.58
N ARG A 144 -2.45 16.94 -2.66
CA ARG A 144 -1.65 18.16 -2.47
C ARG A 144 -0.71 18.42 -3.65
N GLU A 145 -0.06 17.37 -4.15
CA GLU A 145 0.90 17.47 -5.27
C GLU A 145 0.23 18.08 -6.54
N ILE A 146 -1.05 17.76 -6.71
CA ILE A 146 -1.93 18.31 -7.74
C ILE A 146 -2.20 19.80 -7.55
N ILE A 147 -2.52 20.23 -6.32
CA ILE A 147 -2.89 21.61 -6.03
C ILE A 147 -1.70 22.56 -6.25
N PHE A 148 -0.48 22.12 -5.91
CA PHE A 148 0.73 22.93 -6.09
C PHE A 148 1.11 23.13 -7.56
N THR A 149 0.89 22.13 -8.42
CA THR A 149 1.17 22.23 -9.87
C THR A 149 0.28 23.26 -10.57
N LYS A 150 -0.95 23.48 -10.07
CA LYS A 150 -1.87 24.48 -10.63
C LYS A 150 -1.45 25.94 -10.34
N LYS A 151 -0.62 26.17 -9.31
CA LYS A 151 -0.19 27.52 -8.89
C LYS A 151 1.05 28.01 -9.65
N THR A 152 1.79 27.11 -10.29
CA THR A 152 3.01 27.42 -11.06
C THR A 152 2.75 27.64 -12.56
N LEU A 153 1.54 27.32 -13.03
CA LEU A 153 1.08 27.52 -14.42
C LEU A 153 0.16 28.75 -14.58
N LYS A 154 0.00 29.55 -13.52
CA LYS A 154 -0.64 30.87 -13.54
C LYS A 154 0.41 31.91 -13.18
#